data_AF-A0A1H1Z2I8-F1
#
_entry.id   AF-A0A1H1Z2I8-F1
#
_cell.length_a   1.000
_cell.length_b   1.000
_cell.length_c   1.000
_cell.angle_alpha   90.00
_cell.angle_beta   90.00
_cell.angle_gamma   90.00
#
_symmetry.space_group_name_H-M   'P 1'
#
loop_
_entity.id
_entity.type
_entity.pdbx_description
1 polymer ?
#
loop_
_entity_poly.entity_id
_entity_poly.type
_entity_poly.pdbx_seq_one_letter_code
_entity_poly.pdbx_strand_id
1 'polypeptide(L)'
;MNRVKKVTGLLAVVLLAATQVSCGAQTEAAPDLVATAARLDKLAIDITGDIEEIKAAELLNYHRVEGGIAACMQETGRAYKPVPYVSFYDVFTDADLGYGDSRATVVDSLTSHGRRIVLNELAIARLTRAGALNRTVADADMPALQTCAARFQSRDYHDFDPPVGVMELADLADLVEPVQRDPAVVSAMAGYPTCMKQQYGFTVTDRDEFLSSPRINRDHAPRPGERAGLKWRKGLNAIDKAFKADTDCRRPAYETAMTLLADRIGPWRDRNRDKLFAIRAGWRKAVADAKRLSS
;
A
#
# COMPACT_ATOMS: atom_id res chain seq x y z
N MET A 1 70.53 25.63 -72.79
CA MET A 1 69.89 25.31 -74.08
C MET A 1 68.78 24.29 -73.86
N ASN A 2 67.58 24.60 -74.36
CA ASN A 2 66.51 23.72 -74.84
C ASN A 2 65.89 22.61 -73.95
N ARG A 3 64.66 22.94 -73.49
CA ARG A 3 63.36 22.22 -73.69
C ARG A 3 63.36 20.68 -73.78
N VAL A 4 62.55 20.05 -72.91
CA VAL A 4 61.51 19.04 -73.24
C VAL A 4 60.40 19.15 -72.16
N LYS A 5 59.26 19.83 -72.41
CA LYS A 5 57.93 19.36 -72.85
C LYS A 5 57.28 18.20 -72.04
N LYS A 6 56.25 18.58 -71.27
CA LYS A 6 54.89 18.00 -71.02
C LYS A 6 54.73 16.48 -70.89
N VAL A 7 53.99 16.01 -69.88
CA VAL A 7 52.65 15.37 -70.04
C VAL A 7 51.84 15.45 -68.73
N THR A 8 50.56 15.73 -68.96
CA THR A 8 49.34 15.80 -68.16
C THR A 8 49.05 14.58 -67.27
N GLY A 9 48.40 14.81 -66.13
CA GLY A 9 47.76 13.75 -65.33
C GLY A 9 46.84 14.32 -64.25
N LEU A 10 45.61 14.67 -64.61
CA LEU A 10 44.52 14.90 -63.64
C LEU A 10 44.17 13.55 -63.00
N LEU A 11 44.33 13.43 -61.69
CA LEU A 11 43.64 12.41 -60.90
C LEU A 11 42.53 13.09 -60.10
N ALA A 12 41.29 12.85 -60.52
CA ALA A 12 40.10 13.20 -59.75
C ALA A 12 40.00 12.24 -58.56
N VAL A 13 40.21 12.74 -57.34
CA VAL A 13 39.89 12.02 -56.11
C VAL A 13 38.44 12.33 -55.77
N VAL A 14 37.53 11.40 -56.12
CA VAL A 14 36.17 11.38 -55.59
C VAL A 14 36.26 10.86 -54.15
N LEU A 15 36.25 11.76 -53.17
CA LEU A 15 36.01 11.39 -51.77
C LEU A 15 34.52 11.03 -51.63
N LEU A 16 34.24 9.73 -51.62
CA LEU A 16 32.99 9.19 -51.06
C LEU A 16 33.02 9.42 -49.54
N ALA A 17 32.31 10.44 -49.08
CA ALA A 17 31.97 10.59 -47.68
C ALA A 17 30.96 9.49 -47.31
N ALA A 18 31.46 8.37 -46.79
CA ALA A 18 30.63 7.40 -46.11
C ALA A 18 30.15 8.02 -44.79
N THR A 19 28.93 8.55 -44.78
CA THR A 19 28.22 8.86 -43.54
C THR A 19 27.94 7.55 -42.82
N GLN A 20 28.83 7.16 -41.91
CA GLN A 20 28.52 6.15 -40.91
C GLN A 20 27.42 6.72 -40.02
N VAL A 21 26.18 6.32 -40.31
CA VAL A 21 25.09 6.41 -39.35
C VAL A 21 25.43 5.42 -38.25
N SER A 22 26.16 5.88 -37.24
CA SER A 22 26.23 5.17 -35.97
C SER A 22 24.81 5.20 -35.39
N CYS A 23 24.08 4.10 -35.59
CA CYS A 23 23.06 3.68 -34.63
C CYS A 23 23.76 3.51 -33.30
N GLY A 24 23.84 4.59 -32.52
CA GLY A 24 24.12 4.49 -31.11
C GLY A 24 23.01 3.63 -30.54
N ALA A 25 23.35 2.39 -30.19
CA ALA A 25 22.55 1.62 -29.25
C ALA A 25 22.47 2.51 -28.00
N GLN A 26 21.34 3.21 -27.83
CA GLN A 26 21.01 3.82 -26.57
C GLN A 26 21.02 2.66 -25.59
N THR A 27 22.03 2.62 -24.73
CA THR A 27 22.01 1.74 -23.57
C THR A 27 20.79 2.21 -22.79
N GLU A 28 19.68 1.47 -22.88
CA GLU A 28 18.49 1.74 -22.06
C GLU A 28 18.98 1.85 -20.62
N ALA A 29 18.79 3.03 -20.02
CA ALA A 29 19.16 3.23 -18.64
C ALA A 29 18.42 2.18 -17.81
N ALA A 30 19.14 1.48 -16.93
CA ALA A 30 18.52 0.51 -16.05
C ALA A 30 17.34 1.16 -15.31
N PRO A 31 16.22 0.45 -15.11
CA PRO A 31 15.05 1.02 -14.45
C PRO A 31 15.39 1.60 -13.08
N ASP A 32 15.00 2.85 -12.82
CA ASP A 32 15.07 3.44 -11.49
C ASP A 32 14.02 2.77 -10.60
N LEU A 33 14.48 1.85 -9.75
CA LEU A 33 13.63 1.07 -8.86
C LEU A 33 12.90 1.95 -7.83
N VAL A 34 13.55 3.03 -7.36
CA VAL A 34 12.94 3.97 -6.41
C VAL A 34 11.81 4.73 -7.11
N ALA A 35 12.04 5.19 -8.34
CA ALA A 35 10.99 5.82 -9.13
C ALA A 35 9.84 4.87 -9.44
N THR A 36 10.11 3.59 -9.73
CA THR A 36 9.05 2.59 -9.94
C THR A 36 8.23 2.33 -8.69
N ALA A 37 8.87 2.16 -7.53
CA ALA A 37 8.17 2.00 -6.26
C ALA A 37 7.29 3.22 -5.95
N ALA A 38 7.81 4.43 -6.10
CA ALA A 38 7.04 5.66 -5.89
C ALA A 38 5.84 5.79 -6.85
N ARG A 39 5.99 5.36 -8.11
CA ARG A 39 4.86 5.31 -9.07
C ARG A 39 3.81 4.29 -8.67
N LEU A 40 4.22 3.12 -8.19
CA LEU A 40 3.31 2.07 -7.72
C LEU A 40 2.55 2.53 -6.48
N ASP A 41 3.24 3.10 -5.48
CA ASP A 41 2.62 3.61 -4.26
C ASP A 41 1.67 4.76 -4.57
N LYS A 42 2.08 5.69 -5.45
CA LYS A 42 1.19 6.75 -5.92
C LYS A 42 -0.06 6.18 -6.60
N LEU A 43 0.09 5.18 -7.46
CA LEU A 43 -1.04 4.56 -8.14
C LEU A 43 -1.99 3.89 -7.14
N ALA A 44 -1.45 3.18 -6.15
CA ALA A 44 -2.23 2.57 -5.08
C ALA A 44 -2.99 3.63 -4.28
N ILE A 45 -2.34 4.71 -3.84
CA ILE A 45 -2.99 5.83 -3.14
C ILE A 45 -4.06 6.50 -4.01
N ASP A 46 -3.78 6.72 -5.30
CA ASP A 46 -4.76 7.30 -6.23
C ASP A 46 -6.03 6.41 -6.33
N ILE A 47 -5.90 5.09 -6.14
CA ILE A 47 -7.03 4.13 -6.11
C ILE A 47 -7.67 4.06 -4.72
N THR A 48 -6.90 3.75 -3.69
CA THR A 48 -7.39 3.43 -2.34
C THR A 48 -7.68 4.65 -1.47
N GLY A 49 -7.33 5.84 -1.95
CA GLY A 49 -7.48 7.10 -1.21
C GLY A 49 -6.20 7.48 -0.46
N ASP A 50 -5.95 8.79 -0.37
CA ASP A 50 -4.98 9.36 0.56
C ASP A 50 -5.52 9.35 2.00
N ILE A 51 -4.68 9.73 2.97
CA ILE A 51 -5.05 9.64 4.38
C ILE A 51 -6.27 10.49 4.74
N GLU A 52 -6.43 11.65 4.13
CA GLU A 52 -7.55 12.55 4.40
C GLU A 52 -8.84 12.02 3.77
N GLU A 53 -8.75 11.42 2.59
CA GLU A 53 -9.84 10.74 1.91
C GLU A 53 -10.33 9.52 2.69
N ILE A 54 -9.41 8.69 3.19
CA ILE A 54 -9.74 7.52 4.02
C ILE A 54 -10.40 7.96 5.33
N LYS A 55 -9.85 8.97 6.03
CA LYS A 55 -10.44 9.50 7.28
C LYS A 55 -11.84 10.08 7.03
N ALA A 56 -12.04 10.78 5.92
CA ALA A 56 -13.35 11.29 5.55
C ALA A 56 -14.36 10.16 5.31
N ALA A 57 -13.96 9.10 4.60
CA ALA A 57 -14.83 7.94 4.37
C ALA A 57 -15.10 7.14 5.65
N GLU A 58 -14.13 7.02 6.55
CA GLU A 58 -14.31 6.44 7.89
C GLU A 58 -15.32 7.24 8.71
N LEU A 59 -15.24 8.58 8.72
CA LEU A 59 -16.19 9.44 9.42
C LEU A 59 -17.62 9.27 8.86
N LEU A 60 -17.77 9.23 7.54
CA LEU A 60 -19.04 8.95 6.88
C LEU A 60 -19.60 7.58 7.27
N ASN A 61 -18.73 6.57 7.30
CA ASN A 61 -19.10 5.21 7.69
C ASN A 61 -19.57 5.17 9.15
N TYR A 62 -18.87 5.84 10.06
CA TYR A 62 -19.27 6.01 11.45
C TYR A 62 -20.67 6.61 11.59
N HIS A 63 -20.94 7.75 10.94
CA HIS A 63 -22.28 8.36 11.01
C HIS A 63 -23.37 7.47 10.42
N ARG A 64 -23.07 6.73 9.35
CA ARG A 64 -24.03 5.78 8.76
C ARG A 64 -24.33 4.61 9.70
N VAL A 65 -23.30 3.95 10.24
CA VAL A 65 -23.45 2.76 11.07
C VAL A 65 -24.01 3.12 12.45
N GLU A 66 -23.33 4.00 13.18
CA GLU A 66 -23.72 4.34 14.55
C GLU A 66 -24.98 5.21 14.59
N GLY A 67 -25.16 6.11 13.62
CA GLY A 67 -26.41 6.87 13.47
C GLY A 67 -27.58 5.98 13.05
N GLY A 68 -27.36 5.00 12.16
CA GLY A 68 -28.37 4.03 11.75
C GLY A 68 -28.81 3.10 12.88
N ILE A 69 -27.86 2.62 13.70
CA ILE A 69 -28.16 1.82 14.91
C ILE A 69 -28.94 2.67 15.91
N ALA A 70 -28.50 3.91 16.17
CA ALA A 70 -29.18 4.81 17.10
C ALA A 70 -30.62 5.11 16.69
N ALA A 71 -30.86 5.38 15.41
CA ALA A 71 -32.20 5.60 14.87
C ALA A 71 -33.09 4.36 15.04
N CYS A 72 -32.60 3.18 14.68
CA CYS A 72 -33.33 1.92 14.86
C CYS A 72 -33.66 1.64 16.35
N MET A 73 -32.70 1.84 17.24
CA MET A 73 -32.92 1.67 18.68
C MET A 73 -33.99 2.64 19.21
N GLN A 74 -33.94 3.90 18.77
CA GLN A 74 -34.93 4.91 19.10
C GLN A 74 -36.34 4.54 18.60
N GLU A 75 -36.46 4.03 17.37
CA GLU A 75 -37.74 3.53 16.81
C GLU A 75 -38.34 2.39 17.64
N THR A 76 -37.49 1.55 18.25
CA THR A 76 -37.91 0.50 19.18
C THR A 76 -38.17 0.98 20.62
N GLY A 77 -38.05 2.29 20.87
CA GLY A 77 -38.23 2.88 22.20
C GLY A 77 -37.09 2.56 23.17
N ARG A 78 -35.92 2.17 22.67
CA ARG A 78 -34.76 1.77 23.49
C ARG A 78 -33.68 2.87 23.49
N ALA A 79 -33.07 3.07 24.64
CA ALA A 79 -31.94 4.00 24.75
C ALA A 79 -30.69 3.37 24.13
N TYR A 80 -30.03 4.11 23.24
CA TYR A 80 -28.72 3.76 22.72
C TYR A 80 -27.83 4.98 22.71
N LYS A 81 -26.63 4.85 23.27
CA LYS A 81 -25.58 5.85 23.14
C LYS A 81 -24.55 5.33 22.14
N PRO A 82 -24.37 6.01 20.98
CA PRO A 82 -23.30 5.70 20.06
C PRO A 82 -21.95 5.60 20.76
N VAL A 83 -21.12 4.66 20.31
CA VAL A 83 -19.71 4.61 20.73
C VAL A 83 -19.00 5.89 20.26
N PRO A 84 -17.96 6.38 20.96
CA PRO A 84 -17.26 7.59 20.52
C PRO A 84 -16.55 7.35 19.17
N TYR A 85 -16.60 8.36 18.30
CA TYR A 85 -15.76 8.36 17.10
C TYR A 85 -14.29 8.55 17.47
N VAL A 86 -13.47 7.59 17.05
CA VAL A 86 -12.01 7.66 17.08
C VAL A 86 -11.53 7.09 15.76
N SER A 87 -10.74 7.86 15.01
CA SER A 87 -10.22 7.37 13.73
C SER A 87 -9.14 6.31 13.95
N PHE A 88 -9.28 5.18 13.27
CA PHE A 88 -8.23 4.17 13.14
C PHE A 88 -6.97 4.78 12.52
N TYR A 89 -7.15 5.68 11.57
CA TYR A 89 -6.13 6.27 10.71
C TYR A 89 -5.46 7.52 11.28
N ASP A 90 -5.82 7.95 12.49
CA ASP A 90 -5.36 9.19 13.11
C ASP A 90 -3.83 9.39 13.11
N VAL A 91 -3.05 8.31 13.26
CA VAL A 91 -1.57 8.34 13.34
C VAL A 91 -0.89 7.87 12.06
N PHE A 92 -1.65 7.58 11.01
CA PHE A 92 -1.15 7.16 9.73
C PHE A 92 -0.86 8.38 8.85
N THR A 93 0.01 8.18 7.87
CA THR A 93 0.34 9.11 6.80
C THR A 93 0.22 8.43 5.45
N ASP A 94 0.29 9.17 4.34
CA ASP A 94 0.25 8.59 2.99
C ASP A 94 1.38 7.59 2.76
N ALA A 95 2.54 7.78 3.41
CA ALA A 95 3.66 6.84 3.38
C ALA A 95 3.39 5.52 4.13
N ASP A 96 2.23 5.37 4.77
CA ASP A 96 1.77 4.15 5.42
C ASP A 96 0.63 3.47 4.63
N LEU A 97 0.23 4.06 3.49
CA LEU A 97 -0.89 3.64 2.63
C LEU A 97 -0.44 3.13 1.26
N GLY A 98 0.87 3.15 0.98
CA GLY A 98 1.42 2.66 -0.28
C GLY A 98 1.09 1.19 -0.51
N TYR A 99 1.21 0.75 -1.77
CA TYR A 99 1.11 -0.68 -2.09
C TYR A 99 2.15 -1.47 -1.28
N GLY A 100 3.32 -0.85 -1.08
CA GLY A 100 4.44 -1.45 -0.39
C GLY A 100 4.20 -1.83 1.08
N ASP A 101 3.20 -1.28 1.76
CA ASP A 101 3.22 -1.25 3.23
C ASP A 101 2.45 -2.35 3.92
N SER A 102 1.72 -3.21 3.19
CA SER A 102 0.95 -4.30 3.83
C SER A 102 0.38 -5.38 2.92
N ARG A 103 0.70 -5.39 1.62
CA ARG A 103 -0.01 -6.26 0.65
C ARG A 103 0.50 -7.70 0.61
N ALA A 104 1.49 -8.02 1.42
CA ALA A 104 2.08 -9.35 1.47
C ALA A 104 2.73 -9.78 0.15
N THR A 105 3.13 -8.82 -0.69
CA THR A 105 3.67 -9.12 -2.03
C THR A 105 5.18 -8.99 -2.10
N VAL A 106 5.82 -9.66 -3.05
CA VAL A 106 7.27 -9.52 -3.31
C VAL A 106 7.70 -8.06 -3.53
N VAL A 107 6.78 -7.19 -3.95
CA VAL A 107 6.98 -5.76 -4.20
C VAL A 107 6.70 -4.86 -3.00
N ASP A 108 6.50 -5.44 -1.81
CA ASP A 108 6.36 -4.69 -0.56
C ASP A 108 7.59 -3.80 -0.28
N SER A 109 7.40 -2.74 0.50
CA SER A 109 8.40 -1.72 0.83
C SER A 109 9.60 -2.31 1.55
N LEU A 110 10.80 -2.04 1.02
CA LEU A 110 12.07 -2.41 1.65
C LEU A 110 12.46 -1.50 2.82
N THR A 111 11.67 -0.47 3.12
CA THR A 111 12.05 0.57 4.11
C THR A 111 11.04 0.76 5.23
N SER A 112 9.82 0.21 5.08
CA SER A 112 8.77 0.36 6.08
C SER A 112 9.05 -0.45 7.35
N HIS A 113 9.83 -1.53 7.27
CA HIS A 113 10.26 -2.35 8.40
C HIS A 113 9.09 -2.81 9.32
N GLY A 114 7.92 -3.12 8.74
CA GLY A 114 6.75 -3.55 9.49
C GLY A 114 6.00 -2.42 10.20
N ARG A 115 6.28 -1.16 9.84
CA ARG A 115 5.63 0.04 10.40
C ARG A 115 4.10 -0.04 10.33
N ARG A 116 3.51 -0.53 9.23
CA ARG A 116 2.06 -0.70 9.12
C ARG A 116 1.50 -1.62 10.21
N ILE A 117 2.15 -2.75 10.49
CA ILE A 117 1.71 -3.68 11.55
C ILE A 117 1.72 -2.96 12.90
N VAL A 118 2.78 -2.19 13.19
CA VAL A 118 2.85 -1.41 14.42
C VAL A 118 1.72 -0.39 14.52
N LEU A 119 1.43 0.32 13.43
CA LEU A 119 0.37 1.33 13.39
C LEU A 119 -1.02 0.69 13.57
N ASN A 120 -1.28 -0.46 12.94
CA ASN A 120 -2.53 -1.20 13.11
C ASN A 120 -2.73 -1.61 14.59
N GLU A 121 -1.70 -2.18 15.23
CA GLU A 121 -1.78 -2.59 16.64
C GLU A 121 -1.99 -1.39 17.58
N LEU A 122 -1.35 -0.25 17.27
CA LEU A 122 -1.54 0.99 18.01
C LEU A 122 -2.96 1.56 17.81
N ALA A 123 -3.49 1.50 16.59
CA ALA A 123 -4.85 1.94 16.29
C ALA A 123 -5.90 1.14 17.06
N ILE A 124 -5.80 -0.20 17.02
CA ILE A 124 -6.70 -1.07 17.79
C ILE A 124 -6.58 -0.80 19.30
N ALA A 125 -5.36 -0.65 19.83
CA ALA A 125 -5.18 -0.32 21.25
C ALA A 125 -5.85 1.00 21.64
N ARG A 126 -5.84 2.01 20.75
CA ARG A 126 -6.51 3.30 20.97
C ARG A 126 -8.02 3.16 20.93
N LEU A 127 -8.56 2.45 19.93
CA LEU A 127 -9.99 2.19 19.79
C LEU A 127 -10.54 1.43 21.00
N THR A 128 -9.86 0.37 21.46
CA THR A 128 -10.24 -0.38 22.67
C THR A 128 -10.32 0.53 23.90
N ARG A 129 -9.31 1.37 24.12
CA ARG A 129 -9.24 2.27 25.29
C ARG A 129 -10.27 3.39 25.27
N ALA A 130 -10.60 3.87 24.08
CA ALA A 130 -11.67 4.84 23.91
C ALA A 130 -13.06 4.23 24.14
N GLY A 131 -13.17 2.91 24.35
CA GLY A 131 -14.45 2.22 24.40
C GLY A 131 -15.13 2.15 23.03
N ALA A 132 -14.38 2.41 21.97
CA ALA A 132 -14.89 2.58 20.62
C ALA A 132 -15.17 1.23 19.94
N LEU A 133 -14.73 0.10 20.52
CA LEU A 133 -15.00 -1.25 20.00
C LEU A 133 -16.12 -1.99 20.75
N ASN A 134 -16.65 -1.40 21.84
CA ASN A 134 -17.61 -2.08 22.71
C ASN A 134 -18.90 -1.28 22.78
N ARG A 135 -19.96 -1.76 22.13
CA ARG A 135 -21.32 -1.21 22.29
C ARG A 135 -21.87 -1.65 23.64
N THR A 136 -22.49 -0.73 24.38
CA THR A 136 -23.06 -1.03 25.70
C THR A 136 -24.51 -0.55 25.75
N VAL A 137 -25.40 -1.46 26.13
CA VAL A 137 -26.82 -1.25 26.40
C VAL A 137 -27.21 -2.04 27.65
N ALA A 138 -28.40 -1.80 28.20
CA ALA A 138 -28.94 -2.69 29.25
C ALA A 138 -29.11 -4.11 28.68
N ASP A 139 -28.92 -5.15 29.50
CA ASP A 139 -29.01 -6.56 29.05
C ASP A 139 -30.35 -6.88 28.36
N ALA A 140 -31.45 -6.30 28.87
CA ALA A 140 -32.78 -6.45 28.28
C ALA A 140 -32.91 -5.86 26.87
N ASP A 141 -32.05 -4.91 26.50
CA ASP A 141 -32.04 -4.23 25.21
C ASP A 141 -31.04 -4.84 24.22
N MET A 142 -30.22 -5.81 24.66
CA MET A 142 -29.22 -6.49 23.82
C MET A 142 -29.82 -7.14 22.56
N PRO A 143 -30.98 -7.83 22.62
CA PRO A 143 -31.58 -8.40 21.41
C PRO A 143 -32.01 -7.35 20.38
N ALA A 144 -32.48 -6.18 20.85
CA ALA A 144 -32.83 -5.07 19.98
C ALA A 144 -31.57 -4.48 19.33
N LEU A 145 -30.50 -4.27 20.12
CA LEU A 145 -29.21 -3.83 19.61
C LEU A 145 -28.67 -4.79 18.54
N GLN A 146 -28.69 -6.10 18.79
CA GLN A 146 -28.24 -7.09 17.82
C GLN A 146 -29.04 -7.03 16.52
N THR A 147 -30.36 -6.87 16.60
CA THR A 147 -31.24 -6.72 15.43
C THR A 147 -30.93 -5.44 14.65
N CYS A 148 -30.79 -4.31 15.33
CA CYS A 148 -30.45 -3.03 14.71
C CYS A 148 -29.05 -3.04 14.08
N ALA A 149 -28.07 -3.64 14.76
CA ALA A 149 -26.70 -3.77 14.30
C ALA A 149 -26.54 -4.81 13.18
N ALA A 150 -27.44 -5.81 13.07
CA ALA A 150 -27.35 -6.86 12.06
C ALA A 150 -27.26 -6.34 10.62
N ARG A 151 -27.89 -5.20 10.34
CA ARG A 151 -27.83 -4.53 9.03
C ARG A 151 -26.44 -4.00 8.67
N PHE A 152 -25.55 -3.92 9.67
CA PHE A 152 -24.21 -3.36 9.57
C PHE A 152 -23.13 -4.36 10.04
N GLN A 153 -23.48 -5.62 10.35
CA GLN A 153 -22.57 -6.60 10.98
C GLN A 153 -21.32 -6.95 10.15
N SER A 154 -21.33 -6.73 8.84
CA SER A 154 -20.16 -6.91 7.97
C SER A 154 -19.29 -5.66 7.84
N ARG A 155 -19.62 -4.58 8.57
CA ARG A 155 -18.96 -3.27 8.48
C ARG A 155 -18.75 -2.70 9.87
N ASP A 156 -17.61 -3.00 10.45
CA ASP A 156 -17.16 -2.22 11.61
C ASP A 156 -17.00 -0.76 11.18
N TYR A 157 -17.35 0.21 12.04
CA TYR A 157 -17.34 1.62 11.60
C TYR A 157 -15.94 2.16 11.33
N HIS A 158 -14.90 1.52 11.88
CA HIS A 158 -13.50 1.85 11.66
C HIS A 158 -12.96 1.25 10.35
N ASP A 159 -13.79 0.48 9.65
CA ASP A 159 -13.66 0.27 8.22
C ASP A 159 -14.09 1.56 7.48
N PHE A 160 -13.77 1.67 6.20
CA PHE A 160 -14.24 2.77 5.37
C PHE A 160 -14.95 2.22 4.15
N ASP A 161 -15.96 2.95 3.67
CA ASP A 161 -16.61 2.62 2.40
C ASP A 161 -15.84 3.33 1.28
N PRO A 162 -14.97 2.62 0.52
CA PRO A 162 -14.32 3.26 -0.60
C PRO A 162 -15.34 3.55 -1.71
N PRO A 163 -15.05 4.51 -2.60
CA PRO A 163 -15.84 4.73 -3.80
C PRO A 163 -16.00 3.46 -4.66
N VAL A 164 -17.08 3.43 -5.44
CA VAL A 164 -17.32 2.38 -6.44
C VAL A 164 -16.10 2.27 -7.37
N GLY A 165 -15.69 1.02 -7.64
CA GLY A 165 -14.55 0.71 -8.51
C GLY A 165 -13.20 0.60 -7.78
N VAL A 166 -13.07 1.07 -6.53
CA VAL A 166 -11.82 0.91 -5.76
C VAL A 166 -11.50 -0.56 -5.54
N MET A 167 -12.45 -1.35 -5.04
CA MET A 167 -12.23 -2.78 -4.74
C MET A 167 -11.82 -3.59 -5.98
N GLU A 168 -12.24 -3.17 -7.18
CA GLU A 168 -11.85 -3.83 -8.43
C GLU A 168 -10.36 -3.61 -8.77
N LEU A 169 -9.76 -2.51 -8.31
CA LEU A 169 -8.41 -2.11 -8.68
C LEU A 169 -7.42 -2.09 -7.52
N ALA A 170 -7.89 -2.18 -6.27
CA ALA A 170 -7.09 -1.94 -5.05
C ALA A 170 -5.92 -2.91 -4.88
N ASP A 171 -6.09 -4.18 -5.30
CA ASP A 171 -5.03 -5.19 -5.22
C ASP A 171 -4.05 -5.14 -6.40
N LEU A 172 -4.37 -4.32 -7.42
CA LEU A 172 -3.60 -4.23 -8.66
C LEU A 172 -3.32 -5.63 -9.26
N ALA A 173 -4.26 -6.56 -9.11
CA ALA A 173 -4.07 -7.98 -9.45
C ALA A 173 -3.55 -8.17 -10.88
N ASP A 174 -4.21 -7.53 -11.86
CA ASP A 174 -3.84 -7.58 -13.28
C ASP A 174 -2.47 -6.94 -13.61
N LEU A 175 -1.91 -6.16 -12.68
CA LEU A 175 -0.59 -5.53 -12.82
C LEU A 175 0.49 -6.35 -12.10
N VAL A 176 0.23 -6.78 -10.87
CA VAL A 176 1.21 -7.35 -9.95
C VAL A 176 1.27 -8.88 -10.02
N GLU A 177 0.13 -9.58 -10.13
CA GLU A 177 0.13 -11.05 -10.17
C GLU A 177 0.98 -11.61 -11.33
N PRO A 178 0.92 -11.07 -12.57
CA PRO A 178 1.76 -11.56 -13.65
C PRO A 178 3.25 -11.38 -13.38
N VAL A 179 3.64 -10.36 -12.59
CA VAL A 179 5.03 -10.14 -12.19
C VAL A 179 5.45 -11.10 -11.09
N GLN A 180 4.58 -11.35 -10.11
CA GLN A 180 4.83 -12.33 -9.04
C GLN A 180 5.02 -13.74 -9.58
N ARG A 181 4.28 -14.11 -10.63
CA ARG A 181 4.38 -15.41 -11.30
C ARG A 181 5.49 -15.48 -12.35
N ASP A 182 6.21 -14.39 -12.60
CA ASP A 182 7.30 -14.38 -13.57
C ASP A 182 8.42 -15.35 -13.13
N PRO A 183 8.90 -16.24 -14.01
CA PRO A 183 9.93 -17.21 -13.65
C PRO A 183 11.20 -16.59 -13.05
N ALA A 184 11.60 -15.38 -13.46
CA ALA A 184 12.76 -14.71 -12.92
C ALA A 184 12.53 -14.26 -11.47
N VAL A 185 11.33 -13.75 -11.16
CA VAL A 185 10.94 -13.35 -9.80
C VAL A 185 10.82 -14.58 -8.89
N VAL A 186 10.16 -15.64 -9.36
CA VAL A 186 10.03 -16.90 -8.62
C VAL A 186 11.41 -17.51 -8.33
N SER A 187 12.30 -17.54 -9.33
CA SER A 187 13.67 -18.04 -9.15
C SER A 187 14.46 -17.20 -8.15
N ALA A 188 14.36 -15.87 -8.22
CA ALA A 188 15.00 -14.97 -7.27
C ALA A 188 14.47 -15.13 -5.83
N MET A 189 13.22 -15.56 -5.66
CA MET A 189 12.60 -15.81 -4.35
C MET A 189 12.93 -17.18 -3.76
N ALA A 190 13.39 -18.15 -4.56
CA ALA A 190 13.61 -19.53 -4.13
C ALA A 190 14.59 -19.68 -2.94
N GLY A 191 15.54 -18.75 -2.81
CA GLY A 191 16.52 -18.74 -1.71
C GLY A 191 16.01 -18.11 -0.41
N TYR A 192 14.82 -17.50 -0.40
CA TYR A 192 14.33 -16.72 0.74
C TYR A 192 14.25 -17.52 2.07
N PRO A 193 13.64 -18.73 2.12
CA PRO A 193 13.58 -19.49 3.38
C PRO A 193 14.97 -19.86 3.91
N THR A 194 15.89 -20.21 3.02
CA THR A 194 17.28 -20.51 3.38
C THR A 194 17.99 -19.29 3.93
N CYS A 195 17.83 -18.12 3.31
CA CYS A 195 18.39 -16.86 3.79
C CYS A 195 17.86 -16.52 5.19
N MET A 196 16.54 -16.55 5.39
CA MET A 196 15.89 -16.26 6.67
C MET A 196 16.42 -17.15 7.80
N LYS A 197 16.58 -18.45 7.51
CA LYS A 197 17.10 -19.42 8.48
C LYS A 197 18.59 -19.24 8.75
N GLN A 198 19.43 -19.20 7.72
CA GLN A 198 20.89 -19.25 7.87
C GLN A 198 21.48 -17.93 8.36
N GLN A 199 20.96 -16.78 7.90
CA GLN A 199 21.53 -15.48 8.24
C GLN A 199 20.89 -14.86 9.48
N TYR A 200 19.60 -15.12 9.70
CA TYR A 200 18.83 -14.41 10.72
C TYR A 200 18.19 -15.32 11.78
N GLY A 201 18.24 -16.65 11.59
CA GLY A 201 17.69 -17.64 12.52
C GLY A 201 16.16 -17.73 12.53
N PHE A 202 15.48 -17.19 11.51
CA PHE A 202 14.03 -17.30 11.37
C PHE A 202 13.68 -18.56 10.56
N THR A 203 12.92 -19.47 11.18
CA THR A 203 12.36 -20.64 10.49
C THR A 203 11.03 -20.25 9.88
N VAL A 204 10.97 -20.15 8.56
CA VAL A 204 9.77 -19.87 7.77
C VAL A 204 9.77 -20.78 6.55
N THR A 205 8.61 -21.26 6.11
CA THR A 205 8.45 -22.04 4.88
C THR A 205 8.32 -21.13 3.66
N ASP A 206 7.62 -20.02 3.82
CA ASP A 206 7.47 -18.96 2.82
C ASP A 206 7.29 -17.58 3.48
N ARG A 207 6.99 -16.58 2.65
CA ARG A 207 6.77 -15.21 3.12
C ARG A 207 5.39 -15.02 3.77
N ASP A 208 4.37 -15.79 3.41
CA ASP A 208 3.02 -15.65 3.97
C ASP A 208 2.99 -16.16 5.42
N GLU A 209 3.69 -17.25 5.72
CA GLU A 209 3.92 -17.72 7.09
C GLU A 209 4.68 -16.69 7.92
N PHE A 210 5.70 -16.04 7.33
CA PHE A 210 6.36 -14.93 7.98
C PHE A 210 5.35 -13.83 8.33
N LEU A 211 4.54 -13.36 7.38
CA LEU A 211 3.65 -12.21 7.62
C LEU A 211 2.57 -12.49 8.68
N SER A 212 2.10 -13.73 8.78
CA SER A 212 1.09 -14.16 9.77
C SER A 212 1.63 -14.34 11.20
N SER A 213 2.94 -14.28 11.41
CA SER A 213 3.54 -14.46 12.75
C SER A 213 3.25 -13.27 13.68
N PRO A 214 2.61 -13.47 14.85
CA PRO A 214 2.34 -12.38 15.81
C PRO A 214 3.63 -11.94 16.49
N ARG A 215 3.89 -10.62 16.50
CA ARG A 215 5.18 -10.06 16.96
C ARG A 215 5.08 -9.00 18.05
N ILE A 216 3.87 -8.50 18.34
CA ILE A 216 3.65 -7.50 19.39
C ILE A 216 2.28 -7.68 20.03
N ASN A 217 2.17 -7.41 21.33
CA ASN A 217 0.90 -7.43 22.05
C ASN A 217 0.41 -5.98 22.27
N ARG A 218 -0.74 -5.65 21.67
CA ARG A 218 -1.45 -4.37 21.82
C ARG A 218 -1.79 -3.98 23.26
N ASP A 219 -1.92 -4.94 24.18
CA ASP A 219 -2.13 -4.66 25.61
C ASP A 219 -0.96 -3.87 26.23
N HIS A 220 0.21 -3.92 25.59
CA HIS A 220 1.39 -3.19 26.01
C HIS A 220 1.59 -1.84 25.29
N ALA A 221 0.73 -1.49 24.32
CA ALA A 221 0.85 -0.24 23.57
C ALA A 221 0.88 0.99 24.50
N PRO A 222 1.66 2.04 24.20
CA PRO A 222 1.59 3.28 24.97
C PRO A 222 0.22 3.94 24.85
N ARG A 223 -0.21 4.69 25.87
CA ARG A 223 -1.34 5.61 25.72
C ARG A 223 -0.90 6.86 24.94
N PRO A 224 -1.83 7.61 24.34
CA PRO A 224 -1.51 8.90 23.73
C PRO A 224 -0.75 9.81 24.71
N GLY A 225 0.38 10.36 24.27
CA GLY A 225 1.24 11.21 25.10
C GLY A 225 2.15 10.47 26.10
N GLU A 226 2.00 9.16 26.27
CA GLU A 226 2.85 8.36 27.16
C GLU A 226 4.05 7.76 26.42
N ARG A 227 5.16 7.62 27.14
CA ARG A 227 6.33 6.90 26.63
C ARG A 227 6.06 5.40 26.59
N ALA A 228 6.44 4.75 25.48
CA ALA A 228 6.40 3.31 25.34
C ALA A 228 7.16 2.58 26.48
N GLY A 229 6.46 1.69 27.17
CA GLY A 229 7.02 0.80 28.19
C GLY A 229 7.96 -0.26 27.61
N LEU A 230 8.70 -0.95 28.47
CA LEU A 230 9.74 -1.91 28.05
C LEU A 230 9.19 -3.04 27.17
N LYS A 231 8.02 -3.60 27.49
CA LYS A 231 7.41 -4.70 26.74
C LYS A 231 7.06 -4.30 25.31
N TRP A 232 6.44 -3.13 25.12
CA TRP A 232 6.15 -2.58 23.79
C TRP A 232 7.42 -2.35 22.99
N ARG A 233 8.42 -1.69 23.58
CA ARG A 233 9.71 -1.44 22.89
C ARG A 233 10.41 -2.73 22.48
N LYS A 234 10.36 -3.78 23.31
CA LYS A 234 10.90 -5.10 22.95
C LYS A 234 10.16 -5.68 21.73
N GLY A 235 8.83 -5.56 21.67
CA GLY A 235 8.03 -5.98 20.52
C GLY A 235 8.37 -5.17 19.26
N LEU A 236 8.49 -3.85 19.36
CA LEU A 236 8.91 -2.99 18.24
C LEU A 236 10.26 -3.42 17.67
N ASN A 237 11.25 -3.66 18.54
CA ASN A 237 12.57 -4.11 18.12
C ASN A 237 12.52 -5.51 17.47
N ALA A 238 11.65 -6.39 17.94
CA ALA A 238 11.46 -7.71 17.34
C ALA A 238 10.83 -7.62 15.94
N ILE A 239 9.85 -6.73 15.75
CA ILE A 239 9.27 -6.42 14.43
C ILE A 239 10.34 -5.86 13.50
N ASP A 240 11.04 -4.81 13.89
CA ASP A 240 12.07 -4.18 13.05
C ASP A 240 13.15 -5.20 12.63
N LYS A 241 13.66 -6.01 13.58
CA LYS A 241 14.63 -7.06 13.27
C LYS A 241 14.09 -8.08 12.27
N ALA A 242 12.84 -8.52 12.46
CA ALA A 242 12.22 -9.51 11.58
C ALA A 242 11.97 -8.94 10.17
N PHE A 243 11.49 -7.72 10.05
CA PHE A 243 11.21 -7.09 8.75
C PHE A 243 12.47 -6.62 8.03
N LYS A 244 13.53 -6.27 8.76
CA LYS A 244 14.85 -6.07 8.18
C LYS A 244 15.38 -7.38 7.57
N ALA A 245 15.23 -8.51 8.26
CA ALA A 245 15.60 -9.82 7.72
C ALA A 245 14.78 -10.17 6.46
N ASP A 246 13.45 -9.99 6.48
CA ASP A 246 12.60 -10.16 5.29
C ASP A 246 13.09 -9.32 4.12
N THR A 247 13.29 -8.03 4.36
CA THR A 247 13.79 -7.06 3.37
C THR A 247 15.11 -7.51 2.75
N ASP A 248 16.08 -7.90 3.57
CA ASP A 248 17.40 -8.30 3.09
C ASP A 248 17.35 -9.62 2.31
N CYS A 249 16.52 -10.58 2.74
CA CYS A 249 16.38 -11.88 2.08
C CYS A 249 15.53 -11.84 0.80
N ARG A 250 14.57 -10.92 0.67
CA ARG A 250 13.72 -10.83 -0.53
C ARG A 250 14.20 -9.81 -1.57
N ARG A 251 15.21 -9.00 -1.23
CA ARG A 251 15.75 -7.94 -2.09
C ARG A 251 15.97 -8.36 -3.54
N PRO A 252 16.58 -9.52 -3.86
CA PRO A 252 16.78 -9.92 -5.27
C PRO A 252 15.47 -10.09 -6.05
N ALA A 253 14.45 -10.66 -5.41
CA ALA A 253 13.14 -10.85 -6.01
C ALA A 253 12.39 -9.52 -6.17
N TYR A 254 12.51 -8.63 -5.18
CA TYR A 254 11.96 -7.27 -5.25
C TYR A 254 12.55 -6.47 -6.41
N GLU A 255 13.88 -6.46 -6.57
CA GLU A 255 14.57 -5.70 -7.63
C GLU A 255 14.16 -6.19 -9.02
N THR A 256 14.06 -7.52 -9.18
CA THR A 256 13.55 -8.16 -10.41
C THR A 256 12.11 -7.76 -10.69
N ALA A 257 11.23 -7.82 -9.68
CA ALA A 257 9.82 -7.47 -9.82
C ALA A 257 9.61 -5.99 -10.15
N MET A 258 10.34 -5.08 -9.48
CA MET A 258 10.28 -3.64 -9.76
C MET A 258 10.80 -3.28 -11.15
N THR A 259 11.81 -4.00 -11.65
CA THR A 259 12.26 -3.86 -13.04
C THR A 259 11.13 -4.21 -14.01
N LEU A 260 10.46 -5.36 -13.81
CA LEU A 260 9.34 -5.78 -14.66
C LEU A 260 8.11 -4.87 -14.58
N LEU A 261 7.87 -4.25 -13.41
CA LEU A 261 6.76 -3.31 -13.23
C LEU A 261 6.99 -1.96 -13.91
N ALA A 262 8.25 -1.54 -14.08
CA ALA A 262 8.60 -0.21 -14.57
C ALA A 262 7.86 0.12 -15.88
N ASP A 263 7.81 -0.83 -16.81
CA ASP A 263 7.19 -0.67 -18.13
C ASP A 263 5.69 -1.03 -18.15
N ARG A 264 5.16 -1.61 -17.07
CA ARG A 264 3.77 -2.07 -17.00
C ARG A 264 2.82 -1.05 -16.37
N ILE A 265 3.31 -0.24 -15.43
CA ILE A 265 2.48 0.74 -14.69
C ILE A 265 1.81 1.74 -15.64
N GLY A 266 2.55 2.32 -16.57
CA GLY A 266 2.03 3.32 -17.51
C GLY A 266 0.88 2.78 -18.37
N PRO A 267 1.12 1.73 -19.19
CA PRO A 267 0.08 1.11 -20.00
C PRO A 267 -1.12 0.61 -19.18
N TRP A 268 -0.90 0.09 -17.97
CA TRP A 268 -1.99 -0.31 -17.09
C TRP A 268 -2.86 0.88 -16.67
N ARG A 269 -2.22 2.01 -16.30
CA ARG A 269 -2.92 3.25 -15.92
C ARG A 269 -3.76 3.78 -17.08
N ASP A 270 -3.22 3.75 -18.30
CA ASP A 270 -3.93 4.24 -19.48
C ASP A 270 -5.16 3.40 -19.81
N ARG A 271 -5.06 2.06 -19.71
CA ARG A 271 -6.21 1.17 -19.89
C ARG A 271 -7.31 1.36 -18.84
N ASN A 272 -6.96 1.79 -17.64
CA ASN A 272 -7.91 1.99 -16.53
C ASN A 272 -8.27 3.47 -16.29
N ARG A 273 -7.90 4.37 -17.21
CA ARG A 273 -7.98 5.82 -17.01
C ARG A 273 -9.36 6.31 -16.56
N ASP A 274 -10.43 5.83 -17.18
CA ASP A 274 -11.79 6.26 -16.87
C ASP A 274 -12.24 5.79 -15.49
N LYS A 275 -11.89 4.54 -15.11
CA LYS A 275 -12.15 4.01 -13.77
C LYS A 275 -11.40 4.81 -12.71
N LEU A 276 -10.12 5.10 -12.95
CA LEU A 276 -9.31 5.92 -12.04
C LEU A 276 -9.89 7.32 -11.88
N PHE A 277 -10.36 7.94 -12.96
CA PHE A 277 -11.01 9.26 -12.89
C PHE A 277 -12.30 9.22 -12.05
N ALA A 278 -13.14 8.20 -12.25
CA ALA A 278 -14.36 8.01 -11.48
C ALA A 278 -14.08 7.78 -9.99
N ILE A 279 -13.07 6.96 -9.65
CA ILE A 279 -12.61 6.73 -8.28
C ILE A 279 -12.19 8.04 -7.62
N ARG A 280 -11.33 8.84 -8.28
CA ARG A 280 -10.91 10.15 -7.74
C ARG A 280 -12.06 11.13 -7.56
N ALA A 281 -13.07 11.09 -8.44
CA ALA A 281 -14.28 11.89 -8.25
C ALA A 281 -15.09 11.43 -7.02
N GLY A 282 -15.17 10.11 -6.80
CA GLY A 282 -15.80 9.52 -5.63
C GLY A 282 -15.11 9.92 -4.33
N TRP A 283 -13.78 9.89 -4.28
CA TRP A 283 -13.02 10.32 -3.10
C TRP A 283 -13.23 11.80 -2.78
N ARG A 284 -13.16 12.68 -3.78
CA ARG A 284 -13.47 14.11 -3.62
C ARG A 284 -14.88 14.33 -3.07
N LYS A 285 -15.86 13.54 -3.52
CA LYS A 285 -17.22 13.57 -2.99
C LYS A 285 -17.28 13.13 -1.53
N ALA A 286 -16.60 12.05 -1.15
CA ALA A 286 -16.54 11.60 0.23
C ALA A 286 -15.97 12.69 1.16
N VAL A 287 -14.87 13.34 0.77
CA VAL A 287 -14.31 14.46 1.53
C VAL A 287 -15.29 15.64 1.65
N ALA A 288 -15.97 16.01 0.56
CA ALA A 288 -16.95 17.08 0.60
C ALA A 288 -18.16 16.74 1.49
N ASP A 289 -18.64 15.50 1.43
CA ASP A 289 -19.76 15.02 2.22
C ASP A 289 -19.39 14.97 3.72
N ALA A 290 -18.17 14.52 4.06
CA ALA A 290 -17.67 14.47 5.44
C ALA A 290 -17.55 15.88 6.06
N LYS A 291 -17.05 16.87 5.29
CA LYS A 291 -16.97 18.27 5.74
C LYS A 291 -18.33 18.85 6.12
N ARG A 292 -19.42 18.43 5.47
CA ARG A 292 -20.78 18.88 5.82
C ARG A 292 -21.30 18.30 7.13
N LEU A 293 -20.75 17.17 7.60
CA LEU A 293 -21.11 16.59 8.90
C LEU A 293 -20.34 17.25 10.06
N SER A 294 -19.20 17.87 9.78
CA SER A 294 -18.37 18.56 10.78
C SER A 294 -18.58 20.07 10.84
N SER A 295 -19.47 20.62 10.00
CA SER A 295 -19.88 22.04 9.98
C SER A 295 -21.13 22.26 10.81
#